data_AF-A0A094IMR0-F1
#
_entry.id   AF-A0A094IMR0-F1
#
_cell.length_a   1.000
_cell.length_b   1.000
_cell.length_c   1.000
_cell.angle_alpha   90.00
_cell.angle_beta   90.00
_cell.angle_gamma   90.00
#
_symmetry.space_group_name_H-M   'P 1'
#
loop_
_entity.id
_entity.type
_entity.pdbx_description
1 polymer ?
#
loop_
_entity_poly.entity_id
_entity_poly.type
_entity_poly.pdbx_seq_one_letter_code
_entity_poly.pdbx_strand_id
1 'polypeptide(L)'
;MNGLEHLENQLDKIEYLQNLLVARATGGDADDGHYQIIRQQILTSPVVSEMMPRWLKTNRNLSQFWEFIKAKYPSYAERRRFIWDAFNPILEFVESGLEHPAKKTIDEVLSNFDSESIHFAWAKALERRVSDPEGAITISRSMLESVCKHILDDKRVSYNSSSIELSELYKLTAKELNLAPEQHTEQVFKQILGGCSGIVNGLGTLRNKLGDAHGQGKLPVKPQARHAELAVNLAGSMALFLISTYSSTKI
;
A
#
# COMPACT_ATOMS: atom_id res chain seq x y z
N MET A 1 -27.82 12.49 1.80
CA MET A 1 -26.48 12.94 1.39
C MET A 1 -26.01 13.88 2.47
N ASN A 2 -24.95 13.52 3.21
CA ASN A 2 -24.51 14.27 4.38
C ASN A 2 -23.57 15.44 4.01
N GLY A 3 -23.47 15.83 2.74
CA GLY A 3 -22.63 16.96 2.29
C GLY A 3 -21.12 16.75 2.37
N LEU A 4 -20.65 15.61 2.88
CA LEU A 4 -19.23 15.28 3.10
C LEU A 4 -18.60 14.43 1.98
N GLU A 5 -19.31 14.23 0.88
CA GLU A 5 -18.91 13.33 -0.22
C GLU A 5 -17.63 13.78 -0.95
N HIS A 6 -17.27 15.07 -0.82
CA HIS A 6 -16.07 15.67 -1.39
C HIS A 6 -14.80 15.45 -0.54
N LEU A 7 -14.92 14.88 0.66
CA LEU A 7 -13.78 14.59 1.53
C LEU A 7 -13.27 13.17 1.23
N GLU A 8 -12.39 13.07 0.24
CA GLU A 8 -11.95 11.81 -0.36
C GLU A 8 -10.91 11.09 0.52
N ASN A 9 -10.02 11.85 1.15
CA ASN A 9 -8.89 11.30 1.89
C ASN A 9 -8.81 11.82 3.34
N GLN A 10 -7.76 11.40 4.07
CA GLN A 10 -7.59 11.74 5.48
C GLN A 10 -7.13 13.20 5.69
N LEU A 11 -6.36 13.74 4.76
CA LEU A 11 -5.93 15.15 4.77
C LEU A 11 -7.15 16.06 4.65
N ASP A 12 -8.02 15.82 3.66
CA ASP A 12 -9.24 16.62 3.43
C ASP A 12 -10.10 16.71 4.69
N LYS A 13 -10.24 15.59 5.41
CA LYS A 13 -11.01 15.51 6.66
C LYS A 13 -10.38 16.32 7.79
N ILE A 14 -9.05 16.28 7.93
CA ILE A 14 -8.34 17.00 8.97
C ILE A 14 -8.38 18.50 8.70
N GLU A 15 -8.17 18.91 7.45
CA GLU A 15 -8.27 20.32 7.02
C GLU A 15 -9.70 20.85 7.21
N TYR A 16 -10.70 20.08 6.77
CA TYR A 16 -12.10 20.47 6.94
C TYR A 16 -12.48 20.60 8.42
N LEU A 17 -12.00 19.69 9.28
CA LEU A 17 -12.19 19.79 10.74
C LEU A 17 -11.55 21.07 11.31
N GLN A 18 -10.32 21.40 10.89
CA GLN A 18 -9.64 22.62 11.29
C GLN A 18 -10.46 23.85 10.89
N ASN A 19 -10.98 23.87 9.67
CA ASN A 19 -11.80 24.96 9.13
C ASN A 19 -13.11 25.14 9.89
N LEU A 20 -13.81 24.05 10.24
CA LEU A 20 -15.02 24.10 11.08
C LEU A 20 -14.73 24.75 12.45
N LEU A 21 -13.61 24.38 13.07
CA LEU A 21 -13.20 24.91 14.37
C LEU A 21 -12.83 26.39 14.27
N VAL A 22 -12.09 26.78 13.22
CA VAL A 22 -11.75 28.19 12.95
C VAL A 22 -13.02 29.00 12.73
N ALA A 23 -13.91 28.55 11.86
CA ALA A 23 -15.17 29.22 11.57
C ALA A 23 -15.97 29.43 12.87
N ARG A 24 -16.14 28.38 13.67
CA ARG A 24 -16.82 28.49 14.97
C ARG A 24 -16.15 29.47 15.92
N ALA A 25 -14.82 29.48 16.00
CA ALA A 25 -14.07 30.33 16.91
C ALA A 25 -14.07 31.83 16.52
N THR A 26 -14.36 32.12 15.24
CA THR A 26 -14.40 33.48 14.69
C THR A 26 -15.80 33.95 14.30
N GLY A 27 -16.86 33.28 14.78
CA GLY A 27 -18.25 33.67 14.54
C GLY A 27 -18.76 33.40 13.12
N GLY A 28 -18.05 32.58 12.35
CA GLY A 28 -18.51 32.08 11.05
C GLY A 28 -19.48 30.90 11.21
N ASP A 29 -20.03 30.47 10.07
CA ASP A 29 -20.93 29.33 10.01
C ASP A 29 -20.15 28.02 10.07
N ALA A 30 -20.62 27.09 10.90
CA ALA A 30 -19.98 25.80 11.11
C ALA A 30 -21.03 24.75 11.49
N ASP A 31 -21.05 23.65 10.74
CA ASP A 31 -22.02 22.58 10.94
C ASP A 31 -21.58 21.64 12.09
N ASP A 32 -22.39 21.57 13.15
CA ASP A 32 -22.10 20.74 14.32
C ASP A 32 -22.18 19.24 14.02
N GLY A 33 -23.07 18.83 13.11
CA GLY A 33 -23.20 17.44 12.68
C GLY A 33 -21.95 16.98 11.92
N HIS A 34 -21.44 17.81 11.02
CA HIS A 34 -20.20 17.55 10.30
C HIS A 34 -19.02 17.45 11.26
N TYR A 35 -18.92 18.38 12.23
CA TYR A 35 -17.91 18.34 13.28
C TYR A 35 -17.93 17.00 14.02
N GLN A 36 -19.11 16.56 14.48
CA GLN A 36 -19.26 15.31 15.22
C GLN A 36 -18.85 14.08 14.39
N ILE A 37 -19.32 14.01 13.14
CA ILE A 37 -19.01 12.90 12.22
C ILE A 37 -17.51 12.81 11.97
N ILE A 38 -16.89 13.91 11.56
CA ILE A 38 -15.47 13.92 11.16
C ILE A 38 -14.57 13.69 12.36
N ARG A 39 -14.90 14.31 13.51
CA ARG A 39 -14.21 14.05 14.76
C ARG A 39 -14.24 12.57 15.14
N GLN A 40 -15.39 11.91 15.01
CA GLN A 40 -15.48 10.48 15.30
C GLN A 40 -14.62 9.65 14.33
N GLN A 41 -14.66 9.97 13.04
CA GLN A 41 -13.84 9.29 12.04
C GLN A 41 -12.34 9.44 12.34
N ILE A 42 -11.89 10.65 12.64
CA ILE A 42 -10.49 10.95 12.96
C ILE A 42 -10.03 10.22 14.23
N LEU A 43 -10.86 10.21 15.29
CA LEU A 43 -10.51 9.56 16.56
C LEU A 43 -10.58 8.03 16.52
N THR A 44 -11.14 7.45 15.46
CA THR A 44 -11.17 5.99 15.25
C THR A 44 -9.81 5.47 14.79
N SER A 45 -8.98 6.31 14.15
CA SER A 45 -7.60 5.95 13.78
C SER A 45 -6.69 6.01 15.01
N PRO A 46 -6.04 4.89 15.43
CA PRO A 46 -5.19 4.89 16.62
C PRO A 46 -4.03 5.87 16.54
N VAL A 47 -3.38 5.96 15.38
CA VAL A 47 -2.21 6.82 15.15
C VAL A 47 -2.61 8.30 15.20
N VAL A 48 -3.65 8.67 14.45
CA VAL A 48 -4.09 10.07 14.37
C VAL A 48 -4.73 10.50 15.68
N SER A 49 -5.48 9.62 16.35
CA SER A 49 -6.03 9.90 17.67
C SER A 49 -4.92 10.29 18.64
N GLU A 50 -3.79 9.58 18.71
CA GLU A 50 -2.68 9.95 19.60
C GLU A 50 -2.11 11.34 19.31
N MET A 51 -2.01 11.74 18.05
CA MET A 51 -1.51 13.05 17.64
C MET A 51 -2.50 14.19 17.85
N MET A 52 -3.81 13.90 17.94
CA MET A 52 -4.82 14.94 18.11
C MET A 52 -4.77 15.58 19.51
N PRO A 53 -4.96 16.90 19.62
CA PRO A 53 -4.98 17.60 20.90
C PRO A 53 -6.06 17.07 21.86
N ARG A 54 -5.73 17.01 23.15
CA ARG A 54 -6.66 16.54 24.20
C ARG A 54 -7.98 17.29 24.21
N TRP A 55 -7.98 18.60 23.95
CA TRP A 55 -9.18 19.42 23.94
C TRP A 55 -10.16 19.02 22.83
N LEU A 56 -9.67 18.52 21.68
CA LEU A 56 -10.54 17.97 20.65
C LEU A 56 -11.20 16.67 21.13
N LYS A 57 -10.43 15.81 21.83
CA LYS A 57 -10.93 14.54 22.41
C LYS A 57 -11.97 14.74 23.51
N THR A 58 -11.98 15.89 24.18
CA THR A 58 -12.97 16.20 25.23
C THR A 58 -14.17 16.98 24.72
N ASN A 59 -14.00 17.86 23.74
CA ASN A 59 -15.08 18.69 23.20
C ASN A 59 -15.87 17.89 22.15
N ARG A 60 -17.03 17.35 22.53
CA ARG A 60 -17.85 16.46 21.69
C ARG A 60 -18.65 17.19 20.61
N ASN A 61 -18.88 18.49 20.76
CA ASN A 61 -19.58 19.34 19.81
C ASN A 61 -18.97 20.76 19.77
N LEU A 62 -19.36 21.56 18.77
CA LEU A 62 -18.90 22.93 18.54
C LEU A 62 -19.30 23.89 19.67
N SER A 63 -20.39 23.60 20.40
CA SER A 63 -20.79 24.38 21.58
C SER A 63 -19.79 24.22 22.73
N GLN A 64 -19.38 22.98 23.04
CA GLN A 64 -18.35 22.71 24.05
C GLN A 64 -16.99 23.30 23.65
N PHE A 65 -16.62 23.16 22.38
CA PHE A 65 -15.41 23.79 21.85
C PHE A 65 -15.45 25.32 21.97
N TRP A 66 -16.60 25.93 21.69
CA TRP A 66 -16.78 27.38 21.82
C TRP A 66 -16.57 27.87 23.25
N GLU A 67 -17.18 27.21 24.24
CA GLU A 67 -16.98 27.54 25.66
C GLU A 67 -15.50 27.44 26.07
N PHE A 68 -14.81 26.41 25.59
CA PHE A 68 -13.38 26.23 25.84
C PHE A 68 -12.53 27.36 25.23
N ILE A 69 -12.72 27.67 23.94
CA ILE A 69 -11.82 28.58 23.23
C ILE A 69 -12.08 30.06 23.59
N LYS A 70 -13.33 30.45 23.82
CA LYS A 70 -13.69 31.83 24.16
C LYS A 70 -13.16 32.24 25.53
N ALA A 71 -13.10 31.30 26.47
CA ALA A 71 -12.57 31.54 27.81
C ALA A 71 -11.05 31.68 27.82
N LYS A 72 -10.37 31.05 26.85
CA LYS A 72 -8.90 31.02 26.79
C LYS A 72 -8.31 32.18 26.01
N TYR A 73 -8.98 32.64 24.95
CA TYR A 73 -8.45 33.67 24.06
C TYR A 73 -9.50 34.75 23.72
N PRO A 74 -9.19 36.03 23.96
CA PRO A 74 -10.12 37.13 23.71
C PRO A 74 -10.25 37.49 22.22
N SER A 75 -9.17 37.40 21.44
CA SER A 75 -9.17 37.84 20.04
C SER A 75 -9.36 36.70 19.03
N TYR A 76 -9.95 37.00 17.87
CA TYR A 76 -10.07 36.04 16.77
C TYR A 76 -8.71 35.59 16.22
N ALA A 77 -7.70 36.48 16.23
CA ALA A 77 -6.36 36.16 15.78
C ALA A 77 -5.70 35.08 16.66
N GLU A 78 -5.78 35.22 17.98
CA GLU A 78 -5.24 34.23 18.92
C GLU A 78 -5.93 32.87 18.80
N ARG A 79 -7.26 32.86 18.61
CA ARG A 79 -8.02 31.62 18.43
C ARG A 79 -7.60 30.86 17.17
N ARG A 80 -7.47 31.55 16.03
CA ARG A 80 -6.99 30.95 14.78
C ARG A 80 -5.60 30.36 14.94
N ARG A 81 -4.67 31.16 15.48
CA ARG A 81 -3.30 30.73 15.71
C ARG A 81 -3.25 29.48 16.60
N PHE A 82 -4.00 29.46 17.69
CA PHE A 82 -4.06 28.29 18.57
C PHE A 82 -4.55 27.02 17.85
N ILE A 83 -5.56 27.14 16.99
CA ILE A 83 -6.10 26.00 16.24
C ILE A 83 -5.09 25.53 15.18
N TRP A 84 -4.50 26.46 14.43
CA TRP A 84 -3.47 26.16 13.43
C TRP A 84 -2.25 25.48 14.06
N ASP A 85 -1.68 26.08 15.10
CA ASP A 85 -0.51 25.52 15.81
C ASP A 85 -0.80 24.11 16.36
N ALA A 86 -2.03 23.85 16.81
CA ALA A 86 -2.42 22.55 17.34
C ALA A 86 -2.64 21.47 16.26
N PHE A 87 -2.98 21.87 15.03
CA PHE A 87 -3.19 20.96 13.89
C PHE A 87 -1.94 20.82 13.01
N ASN A 88 -1.00 21.75 13.07
CA ASN A 88 0.21 21.74 12.25
C ASN A 88 0.97 20.40 12.33
N PRO A 89 1.20 19.78 13.50
CA PRO A 89 1.96 18.51 13.55
C PRO A 89 1.27 17.34 12.84
N ILE A 90 -0.07 17.28 12.86
CA ILE A 90 -0.80 16.20 12.19
C ILE A 90 -0.94 16.48 10.69
N LEU A 91 -1.11 17.76 10.30
CA LEU A 91 -1.11 18.16 8.90
C LEU A 91 0.24 17.87 8.27
N GLU A 92 1.35 18.32 8.89
CA GLU A 92 2.70 18.00 8.44
C GLU A 92 2.93 16.49 8.35
N PHE A 93 2.43 15.69 9.30
CA PHE A 93 2.58 14.23 9.26
C PHE A 93 1.81 13.57 8.11
N VAL A 94 0.59 14.03 7.83
CA VAL A 94 -0.25 13.49 6.75
C VAL A 94 0.23 14.01 5.38
N GLU A 95 0.69 15.26 5.31
CA GLU A 95 1.27 15.89 4.12
C GLU A 95 2.66 15.34 3.79
N SER A 96 3.50 15.08 4.79
CA SER A 96 4.86 14.57 4.59
C SER A 96 4.86 13.17 4.00
N GLY A 97 3.70 12.52 3.91
CA GLY A 97 3.61 11.15 3.45
C GLY A 97 4.58 10.26 4.21
N LEU A 98 4.75 10.47 5.54
CA LEU A 98 5.42 9.49 6.42
C LEU A 98 4.48 8.29 6.65
N GLU A 99 3.98 7.82 5.53
CA GLU A 99 3.69 6.47 5.19
C GLU A 99 4.78 5.60 5.81
N HIS A 100 4.35 4.72 6.72
CA HIS A 100 5.13 3.59 7.19
C HIS A 100 6.00 3.07 6.03
N PRO A 101 7.26 2.65 6.22
CA PRO A 101 8.08 2.06 5.15
C PRO A 101 7.43 0.84 4.45
N ALA A 102 6.27 0.38 4.93
CA ALA A 102 5.41 -0.65 4.33
C ALA A 102 4.40 -0.10 3.31
N LYS A 103 4.33 1.22 3.11
CA LYS A 103 3.46 1.89 2.14
C LYS A 103 4.31 2.60 1.09
N LYS A 104 5.37 1.94 0.64
CA LYS A 104 5.60 1.89 -0.80
C LYS A 104 4.46 1.05 -1.36
N THR A 105 3.43 1.67 -1.94
CA THR A 105 2.39 0.86 -2.58
C THR A 105 3.04 0.05 -3.70
N ILE A 106 2.54 -1.18 -3.93
CA ILE A 106 3.00 -2.00 -5.07
C ILE A 106 2.89 -1.16 -6.36
N ASP A 107 1.83 -0.36 -6.47
CA ASP A 107 1.62 0.57 -7.59
C ASP A 107 2.74 1.62 -7.75
N GLU A 108 3.14 2.32 -6.69
CA GLU A 108 4.18 3.35 -6.75
C GLU A 108 5.55 2.78 -7.15
N VAL A 109 5.95 1.65 -6.57
CA VAL A 109 7.27 1.07 -6.86
C VAL A 109 7.32 0.46 -8.26
N LEU A 110 6.24 -0.17 -8.70
CA LEU A 110 6.17 -0.67 -10.08
C LEU A 110 6.11 0.48 -11.09
N SER A 111 5.52 1.63 -10.74
CA SER A 111 5.51 2.83 -11.60
C SER A 111 6.89 3.44 -11.77
N ASN A 112 7.72 3.42 -10.73
CA ASN A 112 9.09 3.94 -10.77
C ASN A 112 10.11 2.98 -11.41
N PHE A 113 9.76 1.70 -11.56
CA PHE A 113 10.63 0.69 -12.17
C PHE A 113 10.41 0.65 -13.69
N ASP A 114 10.76 1.74 -14.37
CA ASP A 114 10.97 1.98 -15.83
C ASP A 114 10.46 0.93 -16.86
N SER A 115 9.29 0.36 -16.63
CA SER A 115 8.67 -0.64 -17.51
C SER A 115 7.17 -0.50 -17.36
N GLU A 116 6.58 0.37 -18.20
CA GLU A 116 5.12 0.50 -18.36
C GLU A 116 4.43 -0.87 -18.48
N SER A 117 5.15 -1.86 -19.03
CA SER A 117 4.68 -3.24 -19.18
C SER A 117 4.42 -3.94 -17.84
N ILE A 118 5.23 -3.71 -16.80
CA ILE A 118 5.09 -4.32 -15.48
C ILE A 118 3.90 -3.71 -14.74
N HIS A 119 3.77 -2.38 -14.76
CA HIS A 119 2.63 -1.69 -14.16
C HIS A 119 1.31 -2.09 -14.84
N PHE A 120 1.28 -2.15 -16.16
CA PHE A 120 0.11 -2.60 -16.91
C PHE A 120 -0.25 -4.06 -16.58
N ALA A 121 0.74 -4.94 -16.43
CA ALA A 121 0.52 -6.32 -16.02
C ALA A 121 -0.09 -6.40 -14.62
N TRP A 122 0.40 -5.61 -13.67
CA TRP A 122 -0.14 -5.55 -12.31
C TRP A 122 -1.61 -5.10 -12.28
N ALA A 123 -1.93 -3.96 -12.89
CA ALA A 123 -3.29 -3.44 -12.95
C ALA A 123 -4.27 -4.44 -13.58
N LYS A 124 -3.83 -5.07 -14.69
CA LYS A 124 -4.63 -6.09 -15.40
C LYS A 124 -4.83 -7.36 -14.57
N ALA A 125 -3.85 -7.76 -13.75
CA ALA A 125 -3.99 -8.91 -12.86
C ALA A 125 -5.00 -8.64 -11.74
N LEU A 126 -4.99 -7.42 -11.17
CA LEU A 126 -5.96 -6.98 -10.16
C LEU A 126 -7.39 -6.95 -10.71
N GLU A 127 -7.59 -6.41 -11.91
CA GLU A 127 -8.90 -6.33 -12.56
C GLU A 127 -9.50 -7.74 -12.80
N ARG A 128 -8.67 -8.68 -13.28
CA ARG A 128 -9.13 -10.02 -13.66
C ARG A 128 -9.30 -10.98 -12.48
N ARG A 129 -8.82 -10.67 -11.27
CA ARG A 129 -8.78 -11.63 -10.15
C ARG A 129 -10.13 -12.26 -9.79
N VAL A 130 -11.23 -11.54 -10.04
CA VAL A 130 -12.61 -12.01 -9.77
C VAL A 130 -13.25 -12.65 -11.01
N SER A 131 -13.17 -11.97 -12.15
CA SER A 131 -13.86 -12.35 -13.40
C SER A 131 -13.12 -13.45 -14.18
N ASP A 132 -11.79 -13.51 -14.06
CA ASP A 132 -10.93 -14.50 -14.70
C ASP A 132 -9.71 -14.85 -13.81
N PRO A 133 -9.91 -15.71 -12.80
CA PRO A 133 -8.87 -16.10 -11.85
C PRO A 133 -7.63 -16.74 -12.52
N GLU A 134 -7.83 -17.54 -13.56
CA GLU A 134 -6.73 -18.22 -14.26
C GLU A 134 -5.87 -17.22 -15.07
N GLY A 135 -6.53 -16.28 -15.74
CA GLY A 135 -5.87 -15.17 -16.42
C GLY A 135 -5.08 -14.30 -15.45
N ALA A 136 -5.64 -13.97 -14.27
CA ALA A 136 -4.95 -13.19 -13.24
C ALA A 136 -3.70 -13.89 -12.71
N ILE A 137 -3.76 -15.21 -12.46
CA ILE A 137 -2.60 -16.02 -12.05
C ILE A 137 -1.52 -16.01 -13.13
N THR A 138 -1.91 -16.17 -14.40
CA THR A 138 -0.97 -16.17 -15.52
C THR A 138 -0.25 -14.83 -15.66
N ILE A 139 -0.99 -13.72 -15.58
CA ILE A 139 -0.40 -12.38 -15.63
C ILE A 139 0.56 -12.16 -14.46
N SER A 140 0.18 -12.60 -13.25
CA SER A 140 1.01 -12.49 -12.05
C SER A 140 2.36 -13.22 -12.20
N ARG A 141 2.35 -14.42 -12.80
CA ARG A 141 3.58 -15.17 -13.14
C ARG A 141 4.43 -14.38 -14.14
N SER A 142 3.84 -13.93 -15.24
CA SER A 142 4.55 -13.20 -16.29
C SER A 142 5.15 -11.88 -15.79
N MET A 143 4.45 -11.20 -14.88
CA MET A 143 4.94 -9.98 -14.23
C MET A 143 6.22 -10.27 -13.43
N LEU A 144 6.23 -11.30 -12.58
CA LEU A 144 7.44 -11.70 -11.84
C LEU A 144 8.58 -12.11 -12.75
N GLU A 145 8.28 -12.81 -13.84
CA GLU A 145 9.27 -13.19 -14.84
C GLU A 145 9.90 -11.95 -15.49
N SER A 146 9.08 -10.97 -15.89
CA SER A 146 9.53 -9.71 -16.45
C SER A 146 10.42 -8.94 -15.47
N VAL A 147 10.03 -8.81 -14.21
CA VAL A 147 10.84 -8.17 -13.16
C VAL A 147 12.21 -8.84 -13.03
N CYS A 148 12.25 -10.16 -12.94
CA CYS A 148 13.52 -10.88 -12.82
C CYS A 148 14.40 -10.71 -14.07
N LYS A 149 13.83 -10.79 -15.28
CA LYS A 149 14.55 -10.54 -16.54
C LYS A 149 15.15 -9.14 -16.58
N HIS A 150 14.35 -8.11 -16.27
CA HIS A 150 14.83 -6.73 -16.24
C HIS A 150 16.00 -6.53 -15.27
N ILE A 151 15.93 -7.11 -14.06
CA ILE A 151 17.02 -7.03 -13.08
C ILE A 151 18.29 -7.72 -13.60
N LEU A 152 18.15 -8.92 -14.15
CA LEU A 152 19.29 -9.68 -14.68
C LEU A 152 19.91 -9.02 -15.92
N ASP A 153 19.09 -8.49 -16.82
CA ASP A 153 19.53 -7.77 -18.02
C ASP A 153 20.35 -6.53 -17.64
N ASP A 154 19.89 -5.72 -16.68
CA ASP A 154 20.62 -4.54 -16.20
C ASP A 154 21.91 -4.92 -15.45
N LYS A 155 21.89 -6.00 -14.66
CA LYS A 155 23.09 -6.57 -14.03
C LYS A 155 24.00 -7.31 -15.01
N ARG A 156 23.61 -7.42 -16.30
CA ARG A 156 24.34 -8.11 -17.38
C ARG A 156 24.61 -9.58 -17.12
N VAL A 157 23.67 -10.25 -16.43
CA VAL A 157 23.76 -11.68 -16.11
C VAL A 157 23.07 -12.48 -17.20
N SER A 158 23.80 -13.38 -17.85
CA SER A 158 23.26 -14.20 -18.93
C SER A 158 22.31 -15.28 -18.40
N TYR A 159 21.18 -15.45 -19.07
CA TYR A 159 20.23 -16.53 -18.86
C TYR A 159 19.66 -17.00 -20.20
N ASN A 160 19.12 -18.23 -20.24
CA ASN A 160 18.48 -18.75 -21.44
C ASN A 160 17.06 -18.20 -21.58
N SER A 161 16.91 -17.10 -22.31
CA SER A 161 15.63 -16.41 -22.49
C SER A 161 14.51 -17.25 -23.13
N SER A 162 14.86 -18.34 -23.83
CA SER A 162 13.90 -19.17 -24.58
C SER A 162 13.35 -20.35 -23.79
N SER A 163 14.04 -20.81 -22.73
CA SER A 163 13.62 -22.02 -22.00
C SER A 163 13.74 -21.93 -20.48
N ILE A 164 14.15 -20.79 -19.93
CA ILE A 164 14.30 -20.65 -18.48
C ILE A 164 12.94 -20.66 -17.77
N GLU A 165 12.82 -21.46 -16.72
CA GLU A 165 11.66 -21.47 -15.86
C GLU A 165 11.73 -20.35 -14.81
N LEU A 166 10.57 -19.87 -14.36
CA LEU A 166 10.50 -18.79 -13.37
C LEU A 166 11.30 -19.09 -12.10
N SER A 167 11.31 -20.34 -11.64
CA SER A 167 12.04 -20.74 -10.43
C SER A 167 13.56 -20.65 -10.60
N GLU A 168 14.07 -20.91 -11.80
CA GLU A 168 15.50 -20.78 -12.12
C GLU A 168 15.88 -19.31 -12.29
N LEU A 169 15.03 -18.55 -13.00
CA LEU A 169 15.20 -17.12 -13.19
C LEU A 169 15.23 -16.36 -11.85
N TYR A 170 14.34 -16.71 -10.93
CA TYR A 170 14.32 -16.15 -9.58
C TYR A 170 15.56 -16.53 -8.77
N LYS A 171 16.07 -17.76 -8.87
CA LYS A 171 17.30 -18.17 -8.18
C LYS A 171 18.50 -17.33 -8.61
N LEU A 172 18.64 -17.09 -9.92
CA LEU A 172 19.69 -16.21 -10.44
C LEU A 172 19.53 -14.80 -9.89
N THR A 173 18.31 -14.24 -10.00
CA THR A 173 18.00 -12.89 -9.50
C THR A 173 18.28 -12.76 -8.00
N ALA A 174 17.84 -13.72 -7.20
CA ALA A 174 18.04 -13.74 -5.76
C ALA A 174 19.53 -13.79 -5.40
N LYS A 175 20.33 -14.61 -6.11
CA LYS A 175 21.78 -14.68 -5.89
C LYS A 175 22.46 -13.34 -6.15
N GLU A 176 22.12 -12.69 -7.27
CA GLU A 176 22.69 -11.40 -7.66
C GLU A 176 22.29 -10.25 -6.72
N LEU A 177 21.12 -10.36 -6.07
CA LEU A 177 20.65 -9.40 -5.08
C LEU A 177 21.04 -9.74 -3.64
N ASN A 178 21.89 -10.76 -3.43
CA ASN A 178 22.26 -11.25 -2.10
C ASN A 178 21.06 -11.72 -1.25
N LEU A 179 20.09 -12.37 -1.89
CA LEU A 179 18.85 -12.88 -1.31
C LEU A 179 18.79 -14.42 -1.33
N ALA A 180 19.82 -15.11 -1.78
CA ALA A 180 19.84 -16.58 -1.74
C ALA A 180 20.13 -17.06 -0.30
N PRO A 181 19.38 -18.04 0.25
CA PRO A 181 19.59 -18.55 1.61
C PRO A 181 21.05 -18.94 1.91
N GLU A 182 21.78 -19.45 0.92
CA GLU A 182 23.18 -19.86 1.08
C GLU A 182 24.14 -18.68 1.35
N GLN A 183 23.73 -17.44 1.04
CA GLN A 183 24.52 -16.22 1.24
C GLN A 183 24.39 -15.64 2.65
N HIS A 184 23.55 -16.22 3.50
CA HIS A 184 23.29 -15.75 4.86
C HIS A 184 23.73 -16.78 5.90
N THR A 185 23.96 -16.36 7.15
CA THR A 185 24.33 -17.28 8.23
C THR A 185 23.19 -17.51 9.19
N GLU A 186 22.40 -16.48 9.46
CA GLU A 186 21.29 -16.52 10.41
C GLU A 186 20.17 -17.41 9.88
N GLN A 187 19.78 -18.39 10.71
CA GLN A 187 18.77 -19.37 10.35
C GLN A 187 17.41 -18.73 10.01
N VAL A 188 17.06 -17.62 10.66
CA VAL A 188 15.82 -16.88 10.42
C VAL A 188 15.78 -16.32 9.00
N PHE A 189 16.87 -15.70 8.52
CA PHE A 189 16.92 -15.18 7.14
C PHE A 189 16.86 -16.31 6.11
N LYS A 190 17.57 -17.43 6.36
CA LYS A 190 17.49 -18.62 5.49
C LYS A 190 16.06 -19.14 5.35
N GLN A 191 15.33 -19.20 6.45
CA GLN A 191 13.94 -19.67 6.46
C GLN A 191 13.02 -18.75 5.66
N ILE A 192 13.14 -17.44 5.86
CA ILE A 192 12.31 -16.44 5.15
C ILE A 192 12.60 -16.48 3.63
N LEU A 193 13.88 -16.41 3.24
CA LEU A 193 14.30 -16.40 1.83
C LEU A 193 14.02 -17.74 1.13
N GLY A 194 14.11 -18.85 1.87
CA GLY A 194 13.66 -20.16 1.42
C GLY A 194 12.15 -20.20 1.17
N GLY A 195 11.36 -19.58 2.06
CA GLY A 195 9.92 -19.40 1.88
C GLY A 195 9.56 -18.60 0.63
N CYS A 196 10.27 -17.49 0.36
CA CYS A 196 10.14 -16.71 -0.87
C CYS A 196 10.39 -17.56 -2.13
N SER A 197 11.45 -18.37 -2.10
CA SER A 197 11.76 -19.30 -3.18
C SER A 197 10.64 -20.32 -3.41
N GLY A 198 10.04 -20.82 -2.32
CA GLY A 198 8.88 -21.71 -2.35
C GLY A 198 7.64 -21.06 -2.98
N ILE A 199 7.36 -19.81 -2.63
CA ILE A 199 6.25 -19.02 -3.20
C ILE A 199 6.42 -18.87 -4.70
N VAL A 200 7.60 -18.44 -5.17
CA VAL A 200 7.85 -18.22 -6.61
C VAL A 200 7.78 -19.52 -7.40
N ASN A 201 8.32 -20.62 -6.84
CA ASN A 201 8.18 -21.94 -7.45
C ASN A 201 6.71 -22.40 -7.51
N GLY A 202 5.93 -22.13 -6.45
CA GLY A 202 4.49 -22.36 -6.41
C GLY A 202 3.75 -21.61 -7.52
N LEU A 203 4.00 -20.31 -7.66
CA LEU A 203 3.42 -19.47 -8.71
C LEU A 203 3.80 -19.94 -10.12
N GLY A 204 5.04 -20.37 -10.31
CA GLY A 204 5.49 -20.98 -11.56
C GLY A 204 4.70 -22.25 -11.90
N THR A 205 4.60 -23.19 -10.98
CA THR A 205 3.95 -24.49 -11.21
C THR A 205 2.42 -24.42 -11.27
N LEU A 206 1.80 -23.40 -10.68
CA LEU A 206 0.35 -23.23 -10.63
C LEU A 206 -0.28 -23.18 -12.03
N ARG A 207 0.36 -22.51 -12.99
CA ARG A 207 -0.10 -22.50 -14.40
C ARG A 207 -0.03 -23.89 -15.03
N ASN A 208 1.08 -24.61 -14.85
CA ASN A 208 1.26 -25.91 -15.51
C ASN A 208 0.25 -26.95 -14.99
N LYS A 209 -0.14 -26.89 -13.71
CA LYS A 209 -1.16 -27.79 -13.16
C LYS A 209 -2.61 -27.40 -13.53
N LEU A 210 -2.85 -26.14 -13.88
CA LEU A 210 -4.19 -25.64 -14.22
C LEU A 210 -4.44 -25.59 -15.74
N GLY A 211 -3.40 -25.32 -16.53
CA GLY A 211 -3.45 -25.19 -17.99
C GLY A 211 -3.10 -26.46 -18.77
N ASP A 212 -2.50 -27.48 -18.15
CA ASP A 212 -2.21 -28.74 -18.84
C ASP A 212 -3.46 -29.61 -18.93
N ALA A 213 -4.22 -29.35 -20.00
CA ALA A 213 -5.40 -30.07 -20.43
C ALA A 213 -5.08 -31.43 -21.09
N HIS A 214 -3.84 -31.94 -21.03
CA HIS A 214 -3.47 -33.25 -21.58
C HIS A 214 -3.47 -34.41 -20.58
N GLY A 215 -4.43 -34.43 -19.64
CA GLY A 215 -4.62 -35.61 -18.80
C GLY A 215 -5.53 -35.45 -17.60
N GLN A 216 -6.57 -34.62 -17.66
CA GLN A 216 -7.52 -34.54 -16.56
C GLN A 216 -8.24 -35.90 -16.43
N GLY A 217 -7.95 -36.63 -15.35
CA GLY A 217 -8.91 -37.55 -14.76
C GLY A 217 -10.23 -36.83 -14.46
N LYS A 218 -11.25 -37.57 -14.02
CA LYS A 218 -12.68 -37.15 -14.05
C LYS A 218 -13.07 -35.77 -13.47
N LEU A 219 -12.21 -34.99 -12.80
CA LEU A 219 -12.55 -33.69 -12.20
C LEU A 219 -11.39 -32.65 -12.24
N PRO A 220 -11.37 -31.70 -13.19
CA PRO A 220 -10.42 -30.57 -13.17
C PRO A 220 -10.71 -29.58 -12.03
N VAL A 221 -9.70 -29.30 -11.20
CA VAL A 221 -9.77 -28.26 -10.16
C VAL A 221 -9.53 -26.89 -10.81
N LYS A 222 -10.57 -26.06 -10.91
CA LYS A 222 -10.44 -24.68 -11.41
C LYS A 222 -10.09 -23.69 -10.28
N PRO A 223 -9.20 -22.72 -10.52
CA PRO A 223 -8.87 -21.70 -9.54
C PRO A 223 -10.08 -20.79 -9.30
N GLN A 224 -10.46 -20.64 -8.04
CA GLN A 224 -11.44 -19.62 -7.59
C GLN A 224 -10.78 -18.26 -7.35
N ALA A 225 -11.60 -17.19 -7.32
CA ALA A 225 -11.17 -15.80 -7.12
C ALA A 225 -10.20 -15.61 -5.94
N ARG A 226 -10.47 -16.25 -4.78
CA ARG A 226 -9.58 -16.18 -3.60
C ARG A 226 -8.16 -16.70 -3.86
N HIS A 227 -7.99 -17.69 -4.75
CA HIS A 227 -6.67 -18.22 -5.08
C HIS A 227 -5.93 -17.27 -6.02
N ALA A 228 -6.65 -16.64 -6.96
CA ALA A 228 -6.10 -15.60 -7.81
C ALA A 228 -5.70 -14.37 -6.99
N GLU A 229 -6.54 -13.93 -6.06
CA GLU A 229 -6.23 -12.82 -5.15
C GLU A 229 -4.94 -13.09 -4.36
N LEU A 230 -4.80 -14.28 -3.78
CA LEU A 230 -3.56 -14.67 -3.10
C LEU A 230 -2.36 -14.66 -4.05
N ALA A 231 -2.49 -15.25 -5.24
CA ALA A 231 -1.40 -15.32 -6.21
C ALA A 231 -0.95 -13.94 -6.70
N VAL A 232 -1.90 -13.05 -6.99
CA VAL A 232 -1.67 -11.66 -7.40
C VAL A 232 -0.93 -10.93 -6.28
N ASN A 233 -1.43 -10.98 -5.03
CA ASN A 233 -0.82 -10.28 -3.91
C ASN A 233 0.59 -10.81 -3.57
N LEU A 234 0.80 -12.14 -3.63
CA LEU A 234 2.13 -12.73 -3.45
C LEU A 234 3.08 -12.28 -4.56
N ALA A 235 2.64 -12.29 -5.82
CA ALA A 235 3.46 -11.85 -6.94
C ALA A 235 3.83 -10.37 -6.85
N GLY A 236 2.87 -9.51 -6.54
CA GLY A 236 3.09 -8.08 -6.34
C GLY A 236 4.05 -7.79 -5.18
N SER A 237 3.88 -8.50 -4.04
CA SER A 237 4.78 -8.35 -2.88
C SER A 237 6.21 -8.79 -3.19
N MET A 238 6.37 -9.91 -3.91
CA MET A 238 7.67 -10.40 -4.36
C MET A 238 8.34 -9.44 -5.35
N ALA A 239 7.58 -8.90 -6.32
CA ALA A 239 8.07 -7.92 -7.28
C ALA A 239 8.55 -6.64 -6.58
N LEU A 240 7.72 -6.10 -5.68
CA LEU A 240 8.05 -4.94 -4.84
C LEU A 240 9.35 -5.14 -4.06
N PHE A 241 9.51 -6.31 -3.43
CA PHE A 241 10.70 -6.63 -2.64
C PHE A 241 11.96 -6.70 -3.52
N LEU A 242 11.89 -7.39 -4.66
CA LEU A 242 13.01 -7.50 -5.60
C LEU A 242 13.43 -6.14 -6.15
N ILE A 243 12.47 -5.35 -6.62
CA ILE A 243 12.73 -4.01 -7.16
C ILE A 243 13.32 -3.10 -6.09
N SER A 244 12.73 -3.07 -4.90
CA SER A 244 13.23 -2.22 -3.81
C SER A 244 14.65 -2.58 -3.40
N THR A 245 14.96 -3.87 -3.34
CA THR A 245 16.31 -4.37 -3.05
C THR A 245 17.28 -4.01 -4.17
N TYR A 246 16.86 -4.16 -5.42
CA TYR A 246 17.69 -3.83 -6.56
C TYR A 246 17.99 -2.32 -6.64
N SER A 247 16.99 -1.46 -6.45
CA SER A 247 17.15 -0.01 -6.46
C SER A 247 18.08 0.49 -5.35
N SER A 248 18.12 -0.16 -4.18
CA SER A 248 19.08 0.20 -3.13
C SER A 248 20.53 -0.22 -3.45
N THR A 249 20.74 -1.16 -4.36
CA THR A 249 22.09 -1.56 -4.84
C THR A 249 22.64 -0.67 -5.96
N LYS A 250 21.85 0.27 -6.50
CA LYS A 250 22.27 1.21 -7.57
C LYS A 250 22.92 2.51 -7.04
N ILE A 251 23.06 2.64 -5.73
CA ILE A 251 23.66 3.81 -5.04
C ILE A 251 25.18 3.67 -4.99
#